data_AF-A0A1F1UDS3-F1
#
_entry.id   AF-A0A1F1UDS3-F1
#
_cell.length_a   1.000
_cell.length_b   1.000
_cell.length_c   1.000
_cell.angle_alpha   90.00
_cell.angle_beta   90.00
_cell.angle_gamma   90.00
#
_symmetry.space_group_name_H-M   'P 1'
#
loop_
_entity.id
_entity.type
_entity.pdbx_description
1 polymer ?
#
loop_
_entity_poly.entity_id
_entity_poly.type
_entity_poly.pdbx_seq_one_letter_code
_entity_poly.pdbx_strand_id
1 'polypeptide(L)'
;MTPVQGPTEEAPQSATSFRRLAQDAGALYFPISLLARLPMSMLGMACLTYIVASAEDFTTPGLVTAIGGVGAAIGTPISGALSDKLGQKPTLLGLCLIHVLALIGVLYFGSGSDGPVTLTPQLMIIALIAGASIPPSGPMTRVRWINRYGADLHQLRTLEAAQSYESTMDELSFVLGPASVGILAATFGPAVPIYVAMALCIVIIPAFAFHHTEAYSRFKKPRTTVTETTPATQKPPRRGNATLIAITVIGMLGVGTVFGSLATILTYFADYTGNPGTGGLIYAVMGITSGLAALSVARWPVTFSHPARLLTGAVTLVPLVIVLWLPETPLSMSLAILLLGVPIGPILVTNFTLASSITPSHRMGFVMTLLSAAITLGTSAGNSIAGRLTDAGGHHLALVATLGASVLVFICAFSYTVLNKQKQR
;
A
#
# COMPACT_ATOMS: atom_id res chain seq x y z
N MET A 1 0.45 34.68 -51.87
CA MET A 1 -0.08 33.41 -51.33
C MET A 1 1.02 32.74 -50.54
N THR A 2 1.08 33.01 -49.24
CA THR A 2 1.98 32.33 -48.29
C THR A 2 1.19 31.16 -47.68
N PRO A 3 1.76 29.94 -47.63
CA PRO A 3 1.04 28.79 -47.10
C PRO A 3 0.97 28.89 -45.58
N VAL A 4 -0.24 28.76 -45.04
CA VAL A 4 -0.50 28.59 -43.61
C VAL A 4 0.03 27.22 -43.21
N GLN A 5 1.08 27.20 -42.38
CA GLN A 5 1.56 25.98 -41.73
C GLN A 5 0.45 25.46 -40.81
N GLY A 6 -0.03 24.24 -41.10
CA GLY A 6 -0.98 23.54 -40.24
C GLY A 6 -0.36 23.23 -38.87
N PRO A 7 -1.20 23.04 -37.83
CA PRO A 7 -0.72 22.75 -36.48
C PRO A 7 0.09 21.46 -36.50
N THR A 8 1.37 21.57 -36.15
CA THR A 8 2.24 20.43 -35.86
C THR A 8 1.58 19.58 -34.78
N GLU A 9 1.38 18.32 -35.12
CA GLU A 9 0.88 17.24 -34.26
C GLU A 9 1.72 17.19 -32.97
N GLU A 10 1.23 17.83 -31.90
CA GLU A 10 1.86 17.76 -30.59
C GLU A 10 1.80 16.30 -30.12
N ALA A 11 2.97 15.66 -30.00
CA ALA A 11 3.08 14.38 -29.30
C ALA A 11 2.30 14.47 -27.98
N PRO A 12 1.51 13.43 -27.60
CA PRO A 12 0.60 13.51 -26.47
C PRO A 12 1.36 14.03 -25.25
N GLN A 13 0.98 15.21 -24.76
CA GLN A 13 1.73 16.01 -23.78
C GLN A 13 1.99 15.28 -22.44
N SER A 14 1.35 14.12 -22.20
CA SER A 14 1.68 13.21 -21.10
C SER A 14 3.04 12.51 -21.29
N ALA A 15 3.39 12.15 -22.52
CA ALA A 15 4.69 11.56 -22.86
C ALA A 15 5.84 12.55 -22.60
N THR A 16 5.59 13.86 -22.75
CA THR A 16 6.60 14.89 -22.45
C THR A 16 6.83 15.05 -20.95
N SER A 17 5.79 14.93 -20.12
CA SER A 17 5.92 14.92 -18.64
C SER A 17 6.69 13.70 -18.13
N PHE A 18 6.39 12.50 -18.60
CA PHE A 18 7.16 11.29 -18.21
C PHE A 18 8.61 11.34 -18.70
N ARG A 19 8.85 11.87 -19.90
CA ARG A 19 10.20 12.08 -20.43
C ARG A 19 11.00 13.07 -19.58
N ARG A 20 10.38 14.16 -19.14
CA ARG A 20 11.01 15.12 -18.20
C ARG A 20 11.32 14.50 -16.85
N LEU A 21 10.40 13.71 -16.30
CA LEU A 21 10.64 12.97 -15.05
C LEU A 21 11.84 12.02 -15.21
N ALA A 22 11.94 11.30 -16.32
CA ALA A 22 13.07 10.42 -16.60
C ALA A 22 14.40 11.18 -16.79
N GLN A 23 14.36 12.41 -17.31
CA GLN A 23 15.53 13.28 -17.45
C GLN A 23 16.02 13.80 -16.10
N ASP A 24 15.12 14.24 -15.23
CA ASP A 24 15.46 14.76 -13.89
C ASP A 24 15.86 13.62 -12.92
N ALA A 25 15.17 12.48 -12.98
CA ALA A 25 15.38 11.34 -12.09
C ALA A 25 16.49 10.40 -12.57
N GLY A 26 16.73 10.30 -13.88
CA GLY A 26 17.55 9.25 -14.47
C GLY A 26 16.85 7.89 -14.52
N ALA A 27 17.24 7.03 -15.47
CA ALA A 27 16.59 5.74 -15.70
C ALA A 27 16.68 4.76 -14.52
N LEU A 28 17.76 4.82 -13.73
CA LEU A 28 17.97 3.96 -12.56
C LEU A 28 17.03 4.26 -11.40
N TYR A 29 16.44 5.47 -11.37
CA TYR A 29 15.51 5.85 -10.33
C TYR A 29 14.29 4.94 -10.26
N PHE A 30 13.71 4.61 -11.41
CA PHE A 30 12.47 3.85 -11.51
C PHE A 30 12.58 2.45 -10.84
N PRO A 31 13.55 1.59 -11.18
CA PRO A 31 13.73 0.31 -10.51
C PRO A 31 14.16 0.46 -9.04
N ILE A 32 15.01 1.42 -8.69
CA ILE A 32 15.41 1.65 -7.28
C ILE A 32 14.20 2.04 -6.43
N SER A 33 13.36 2.95 -6.94
CA SER A 33 12.15 3.44 -6.27
C SER A 33 11.15 2.31 -6.03
N LEU A 34 10.94 1.43 -7.02
CA LEU A 34 10.09 0.25 -6.87
C LEU A 34 10.68 -0.75 -5.85
N LEU A 35 11.95 -1.12 -6.00
CA LEU A 35 12.59 -2.10 -5.12
C LEU A 35 12.70 -1.61 -3.67
N ALA A 36 12.84 -0.30 -3.44
CA ALA A 36 12.89 0.31 -2.11
C ALA A 36 11.56 0.20 -1.34
N ARG A 37 10.47 -0.20 -1.98
CA ARG A 37 9.15 -0.40 -1.37
C ARG A 37 8.84 -1.86 -1.08
N LEU A 38 9.52 -2.77 -1.76
CA LEU A 38 9.28 -4.20 -1.58
C LEU A 38 9.45 -4.67 -0.13
N PRO A 39 10.49 -4.28 0.64
CA PRO A 39 10.62 -4.69 2.04
C PRO A 39 9.39 -4.37 2.89
N MET A 40 8.79 -3.18 2.69
CA MET A 40 7.57 -2.77 3.39
C MET A 40 6.40 -3.69 3.05
N SER A 41 6.19 -3.97 1.77
CA SER A 41 5.10 -4.83 1.30
C SER A 41 5.27 -6.31 1.66
N MET A 42 6.53 -6.76 1.79
CA MET A 42 6.86 -8.15 2.13
C MET A 42 6.66 -8.43 3.62
N LEU A 43 6.94 -7.46 4.50
CA LEU A 43 7.03 -7.68 5.95
C LEU A 43 5.84 -8.46 6.52
N GLY A 44 4.61 -8.00 6.26
CA GLY A 44 3.42 -8.60 6.86
C GLY A 44 3.26 -10.08 6.49
N MET A 45 3.36 -10.39 5.19
CA MET A 45 3.27 -11.76 4.70
C MET A 45 4.48 -12.61 5.07
N ALA A 46 5.68 -12.03 5.08
CA ALA A 46 6.92 -12.74 5.42
C ALA A 46 6.90 -13.16 6.89
N CYS A 47 6.54 -12.25 7.80
CA CYS A 47 6.36 -12.55 9.22
C CYS A 47 5.24 -13.57 9.42
N LEU A 48 4.08 -13.39 8.79
CA LEU A 48 2.97 -14.34 8.89
C LEU A 48 3.41 -15.75 8.48
N THR A 49 3.99 -15.88 7.28
CA THR A 49 4.42 -17.18 6.72
C THR A 49 5.51 -17.83 7.57
N TYR A 50 6.47 -17.04 8.06
CA TYR A 50 7.55 -17.54 8.90
C TYR A 50 7.05 -18.06 10.25
N ILE A 51 6.21 -17.28 10.92
CA ILE A 51 5.71 -17.64 12.25
C ILE A 51 4.71 -18.78 12.17
N VAL A 52 3.82 -18.84 11.15
CA VAL A 52 2.92 -19.99 10.94
C VAL A 52 3.70 -21.29 10.82
N ALA A 53 4.83 -21.29 10.10
CA ALA A 53 5.62 -22.50 9.90
C ALA A 53 6.19 -23.11 11.19
N SER A 54 6.25 -22.33 12.27
CA SER A 54 6.79 -22.75 13.57
C SER A 54 5.79 -22.63 14.72
N ALA A 55 4.54 -22.20 14.46
CA ALA A 55 3.47 -22.07 15.45
C ALA A 55 2.46 -23.23 15.33
N GLU A 56 1.74 -23.50 16.43
CA GLU A 56 0.64 -24.49 16.45
C GLU A 56 -0.73 -23.87 16.15
N ASP A 57 -0.82 -22.54 16.10
CA ASP A 57 -2.04 -21.77 15.93
C ASP A 57 -1.89 -20.67 14.86
N PHE A 58 -3.01 -20.11 14.40
CA PHE A 58 -3.05 -19.02 13.43
C PHE A 58 -3.27 -17.64 14.10
N THR A 59 -3.67 -17.61 15.37
CA THR A 59 -3.83 -16.38 16.16
C THR A 59 -2.49 -15.69 16.41
N THR A 60 -1.47 -16.42 16.83
CA THR A 60 -0.11 -15.95 17.14
C THR A 60 0.52 -15.25 15.93
N PRO A 61 0.68 -15.89 14.76
CA PRO A 61 1.23 -15.23 13.58
C PRO A 61 0.39 -14.03 13.12
N GLY A 62 -0.94 -14.11 13.26
CA GLY A 62 -1.85 -13.00 12.99
C GLY A 62 -1.63 -11.79 13.91
N LEU A 63 -1.42 -12.03 15.22
CA LEU A 63 -1.12 -10.99 16.21
C LEU A 63 0.27 -10.39 16.03
N VAL A 64 1.30 -11.20 15.76
CA VAL A 64 2.66 -10.73 15.46
C VAL A 64 2.64 -9.78 14.26
N THR A 65 1.96 -10.18 13.19
CA THR A 65 1.78 -9.35 11.99
C THR A 65 1.00 -8.08 12.31
N ALA A 66 -0.05 -8.17 13.14
CA ALA A 66 -0.84 -7.03 13.56
C ALA A 66 -0.01 -6.00 14.33
N ILE A 67 0.78 -6.45 15.30
CA ILE A 67 1.70 -5.63 16.10
C ILE A 67 2.74 -4.97 15.21
N GLY A 68 3.28 -5.69 14.22
CA GLY A 68 4.13 -5.11 13.19
C GLY A 68 3.48 -3.95 12.45
N GLY A 69 2.23 -4.10 11.98
CA GLY A 69 1.55 -2.97 11.34
C GLY A 69 1.18 -1.82 12.29
N VAL A 70 0.94 -2.08 13.58
CA VAL A 70 0.85 -1.00 14.61
C VAL A 70 2.19 -0.25 14.70
N GLY A 71 3.30 -0.99 14.72
CA GLY A 71 4.64 -0.44 14.63
C GLY A 71 4.78 0.48 13.42
N ALA A 72 4.40 0.01 12.22
CA ALA A 72 4.47 0.80 11.00
C ALA A 72 3.61 2.08 11.05
N ALA A 73 2.42 2.01 11.64
CA ALA A 73 1.53 3.16 11.83
C ALA A 73 2.15 4.23 12.74
N ILE A 74 2.89 3.83 13.78
CA ILE A 74 3.61 4.73 14.69
C ILE A 74 4.91 5.22 14.06
N GLY A 75 5.66 4.33 13.41
CA GLY A 75 6.97 4.60 12.84
C GLY A 75 6.95 5.57 11.66
N THR A 76 5.90 5.52 10.84
CA THR A 76 5.76 6.41 9.67
C THR A 76 5.80 7.90 10.02
N PRO A 77 4.95 8.43 10.93
CA PRO A 77 5.01 9.86 11.30
C PRO A 77 6.31 10.23 12.03
N ILE A 78 6.85 9.35 12.86
CA ILE A 78 8.15 9.58 13.54
C ILE A 78 9.27 9.71 12.51
N SER A 79 9.29 8.82 11.52
CA SER A 79 10.28 8.83 10.43
C SER A 79 10.16 10.10 9.58
N GLY A 80 8.94 10.59 9.33
CA GLY A 80 8.71 11.88 8.68
C GLY A 80 9.32 13.05 9.47
N ALA A 81 9.00 13.14 10.77
CA ALA A 81 9.53 14.19 11.63
C ALA A 81 11.06 14.12 11.79
N LEU A 82 11.63 12.91 11.83
CA LEU A 82 13.07 12.70 11.89
C LEU A 82 13.75 13.11 10.59
N SER A 83 13.12 12.78 9.45
CA SER A 83 13.56 13.19 8.12
C SER A 83 13.56 14.71 7.96
N ASP A 84 12.56 15.41 8.49
CA ASP A 84 12.50 16.87 8.41
C ASP A 84 13.60 17.54 9.24
N LYS A 85 14.01 16.92 10.36
CA LYS A 85 15.05 17.45 11.26
C LYS A 85 16.48 17.09 10.82
N LEU A 86 16.71 15.83 10.46
CA LEU A 86 18.05 15.29 10.17
C LEU A 86 18.34 15.20 8.65
N GLY A 87 17.30 15.28 7.82
CA GLY A 87 17.35 14.97 6.39
C GLY A 87 16.96 13.52 6.10
N GLN A 88 16.55 13.24 4.86
CA GLN A 88 16.09 11.91 4.43
C GLN A 88 17.20 10.86 4.50
N LYS A 89 18.40 11.19 3.99
CA LYS A 89 19.53 10.24 3.94
C LYS A 89 19.91 9.62 5.30
N PRO A 90 20.27 10.38 6.35
CA PRO A 90 20.65 9.77 7.63
C PRO A 90 19.47 9.04 8.30
N THR A 91 18.25 9.55 8.11
CA THR A 91 17.02 8.90 8.61
C THR A 91 16.81 7.53 7.99
N LEU A 92 16.91 7.43 6.65
CA LEU A 92 16.76 6.16 5.92
C LEU A 92 17.81 5.13 6.32
N LEU A 93 19.08 5.54 6.47
CA LEU A 93 20.16 4.63 6.87
C LEU A 93 20.00 4.14 8.31
N GLY A 94 19.60 5.02 9.23
CA GLY A 94 19.31 4.66 10.61
C GLY A 94 18.13 3.68 10.73
N LEU A 95 17.04 3.98 10.03
CA LEU A 95 15.88 3.08 9.95
C LEU A 95 16.23 1.73 9.34
N CYS A 96 17.01 1.72 8.25
CA CYS A 96 17.49 0.49 7.62
C CYS A 96 18.25 -0.39 8.61
N LEU A 97 19.15 0.18 9.41
CA LEU A 97 19.91 -0.59 10.41
C LEU A 97 18.97 -1.19 11.47
N ILE A 98 18.09 -0.37 12.05
CA ILE A 98 17.14 -0.83 13.08
C ILE A 98 16.23 -1.92 12.53
N HIS A 99 15.75 -1.75 11.30
CA HIS A 99 14.86 -2.71 10.65
C HIS A 99 15.52 -4.05 10.39
N VAL A 100 16.76 -4.05 9.89
CA VAL A 100 17.53 -5.29 9.67
C VAL A 100 17.77 -6.01 10.99
N LEU A 101 18.15 -5.28 12.05
CA LEU A 101 18.32 -5.87 13.40
C LEU A 101 17.00 -6.44 13.93
N ALA A 102 15.88 -5.76 13.69
CA ALA A 102 14.57 -6.24 14.09
C ALA A 102 14.18 -7.52 13.33
N LEU A 103 14.45 -7.61 12.02
CA LEU A 103 14.21 -8.82 11.24
C LEU A 103 15.08 -10.00 11.70
N ILE A 104 16.34 -9.76 12.10
CA ILE A 104 17.18 -10.78 12.74
C ILE A 104 16.53 -11.26 14.04
N GLY A 105 16.00 -10.36 14.85
CA GLY A 105 15.28 -10.73 16.06
C GLY A 105 13.99 -11.50 15.78
N VAL A 106 13.24 -11.15 14.73
CA VAL A 106 12.07 -11.95 14.28
C VAL A 106 12.50 -13.37 13.91
N LEU A 107 13.59 -13.53 13.16
CA LEU A 107 14.13 -14.85 12.82
C LEU A 107 14.52 -15.64 14.07
N TYR A 108 15.20 -15.00 15.02
CA TYR A 108 15.65 -15.64 16.25
C TYR A 108 14.48 -16.07 17.15
N PHE A 109 13.57 -15.14 17.49
CA PHE A 109 12.46 -15.42 18.41
C PHE A 109 11.30 -16.19 17.76
N GLY A 110 11.27 -16.25 16.42
CA GLY A 110 10.26 -16.97 15.64
C GLY A 110 10.74 -18.29 15.02
N SER A 111 11.95 -18.76 15.36
CA SER A 111 12.53 -19.97 14.75
C SER A 111 11.77 -21.25 15.07
N GLY A 112 11.17 -21.33 16.26
CA GLY A 112 10.61 -22.56 16.81
C GLY A 112 11.66 -23.57 17.28
N SER A 113 12.94 -23.16 17.42
CA SER A 113 14.02 -24.07 17.84
C SER A 113 13.84 -24.62 19.25
N ASP A 114 13.16 -23.87 20.12
CA ASP A 114 12.91 -24.22 21.52
C ASP A 114 11.49 -24.80 21.75
N GLY A 115 10.78 -25.13 20.67
CA GLY A 115 9.39 -25.58 20.66
C GLY A 115 8.46 -24.66 19.87
N PRO A 116 7.14 -24.93 19.85
CA PRO A 116 6.17 -24.13 19.13
C PRO A 116 6.24 -22.65 19.49
N VAL A 117 6.23 -21.79 18.48
CA VAL A 117 6.27 -20.35 18.67
C VAL A 117 4.96 -19.88 19.29
N THR A 118 5.07 -19.19 20.41
CA THR A 118 3.96 -18.52 21.09
C THR A 118 4.17 -17.03 21.11
N LEU A 119 3.12 -16.26 21.41
CA LEU A 119 3.19 -14.81 21.50
C LEU A 119 3.95 -14.36 22.76
N THR A 120 5.27 -14.32 22.68
CA THR A 120 6.14 -13.86 23.77
C THR A 120 6.30 -12.33 23.77
N PRO A 121 6.55 -11.67 24.92
CA PRO A 121 6.82 -10.23 24.96
C PRO A 121 7.99 -9.80 24.05
N GLN A 122 9.02 -10.64 23.91
CA GLN A 122 10.17 -10.40 23.04
C GLN A 122 9.73 -10.36 21.57
N LEU A 123 8.93 -11.33 21.14
CA LEU A 123 8.41 -11.39 19.77
C LEU A 123 7.46 -10.23 19.47
N MET A 124 6.66 -9.81 20.47
CA MET A 124 5.80 -8.62 20.35
C MET A 124 6.62 -7.34 20.18
N ILE A 125 7.63 -7.13 21.03
CA ILE A 125 8.49 -5.94 20.97
C ILE A 125 9.26 -5.90 19.66
N ILE A 126 9.83 -7.03 19.22
CA ILE A 126 10.62 -7.06 18.00
C ILE A 126 9.74 -6.87 16.75
N ALA A 127 8.52 -7.40 16.73
CA ALA A 127 7.57 -7.16 15.66
C ALA A 127 7.19 -5.67 15.60
N LEU A 128 6.93 -5.05 16.75
CA LEU A 128 6.63 -3.61 16.83
C LEU A 128 7.80 -2.78 16.28
N ILE A 129 9.04 -3.10 16.65
CA ILE A 129 10.24 -2.42 16.15
C ILE A 129 10.41 -2.66 14.66
N ALA A 130 10.24 -3.90 14.17
CA ALA A 130 10.34 -4.24 12.75
C ALA A 130 9.38 -3.38 11.91
N GLY A 131 8.14 -3.23 12.38
CA GLY A 131 7.17 -2.33 11.79
C GLY A 131 7.56 -0.84 11.87
N ALA A 132 7.93 -0.37 13.06
CA ALA A 132 8.23 1.04 13.29
C ALA A 132 9.49 1.55 12.57
N SER A 133 10.39 0.64 12.20
CA SER A 133 11.65 0.94 11.55
C SER A 133 11.61 0.79 10.02
N ILE A 134 10.47 0.44 9.42
CA ILE A 134 10.34 0.31 7.96
C ILE A 134 10.78 1.64 7.28
N PRO A 135 11.78 1.62 6.40
CA PRO A 135 12.22 2.83 5.69
C PRO A 135 11.13 3.34 4.72
N PRO A 136 10.55 4.55 4.91
CA PRO A 136 9.40 5.01 4.15
C PRO A 136 9.81 5.68 2.82
N SER A 137 10.36 4.89 1.89
CA SER A 137 10.88 5.36 0.60
C SER A 137 9.83 6.08 -0.28
N GLY A 138 8.57 5.62 -0.26
CA GLY A 138 7.48 6.19 -1.04
C GLY A 138 7.09 7.61 -0.62
N PRO A 139 6.72 7.85 0.66
CA PRO A 139 6.46 9.21 1.16
C PRO A 139 7.64 10.17 0.95
N MET A 140 8.87 9.71 1.22
CA MET A 140 10.07 10.55 1.06
C MET A 140 10.33 10.96 -0.39
N THR A 141 10.09 10.05 -1.33
CA THR A 141 10.11 10.35 -2.76
C THR A 141 9.09 11.44 -3.13
N ARG A 142 7.85 11.34 -2.63
CA ARG A 142 6.82 12.33 -2.96
C ARG A 142 7.22 13.72 -2.52
N VAL A 143 7.88 13.83 -1.36
CA VAL A 143 8.47 15.10 -0.90
C VAL A 143 9.53 15.61 -1.87
N ARG A 144 10.43 14.76 -2.37
CA ARG A 144 11.43 15.14 -3.39
C ARG A 144 10.76 15.73 -4.64
N TRP A 145 9.70 15.12 -5.15
CA TRP A 145 8.97 15.62 -6.32
C TRP A 145 8.21 16.92 -6.07
N ILE A 146 7.55 17.03 -4.91
CA ILE A 146 6.86 18.26 -4.50
C ILE A 146 7.85 19.42 -4.43
N ASN A 147 9.03 19.21 -3.83
CA ASN A 147 10.06 20.24 -3.74
C ASN A 147 10.68 20.59 -5.10
N ARG A 148 10.77 19.62 -6.03
CA ARG A 148 11.35 19.83 -7.37
C ARG A 148 10.42 20.57 -8.31
N TYR A 149 9.13 20.29 -8.29
CA TYR A 149 8.17 20.75 -9.28
C TYR A 149 7.07 21.66 -8.70
N GLY A 150 6.81 21.61 -7.40
CA GLY A 150 5.64 22.24 -6.77
C GLY A 150 5.67 23.76 -6.69
N ALA A 151 6.83 24.39 -6.92
CA ALA A 151 6.97 25.84 -6.92
C ALA A 151 6.68 26.51 -8.28
N ASP A 152 6.72 25.74 -9.38
CA ASP A 152 6.52 26.26 -10.74
C ASP A 152 5.18 25.78 -11.31
N LEU A 153 4.27 26.72 -11.59
CA LEU A 153 2.96 26.45 -12.16
C LEU A 153 3.04 25.70 -13.50
N HIS A 154 4.10 25.93 -14.29
CA HIS A 154 4.33 25.24 -15.55
C HIS A 154 4.76 23.77 -15.37
N GLN A 155 5.17 23.39 -14.15
CA GLN A 155 5.66 22.04 -13.82
C GLN A 155 4.65 21.21 -13.01
N LEU A 156 3.47 21.77 -12.67
CA LEU A 156 2.42 21.07 -11.92
C LEU A 156 1.95 19.78 -12.61
N ARG A 157 1.85 19.77 -13.95
CA ARG A 157 1.51 18.55 -14.70
C ARG A 157 2.59 17.46 -14.58
N THR A 158 3.87 17.85 -14.53
CA THR A 158 4.97 16.91 -14.28
C THR A 158 4.92 16.39 -12.84
N LEU A 159 4.56 17.25 -11.87
CA LEU A 159 4.30 16.81 -10.50
C LEU A 159 3.15 15.80 -10.44
N GLU A 160 2.03 16.05 -11.10
CA GLU A 160 0.90 15.11 -11.19
C GLU A 160 1.31 13.78 -11.82
N ALA A 161 2.08 13.81 -12.91
CA ALA A 161 2.63 12.60 -13.53
C ALA A 161 3.56 11.83 -12.59
N ALA A 162 4.43 12.54 -11.85
CA ALA A 162 5.30 11.93 -10.84
C ALA A 162 4.50 11.31 -9.70
N GLN A 163 3.50 12.01 -9.14
CA GLN A 163 2.63 11.48 -8.09
C GLN A 163 1.83 10.26 -8.58
N SER A 164 1.36 10.29 -9.83
CA SER A 164 0.70 9.14 -10.46
C SER A 164 1.64 7.94 -10.56
N TYR A 165 2.88 8.15 -11.01
CA TYR A 165 3.89 7.10 -11.06
C TYR A 165 4.16 6.50 -9.68
N GLU A 166 4.37 7.35 -8.66
CA GLU A 166 4.64 6.87 -7.31
C GLU A 166 3.48 6.06 -6.72
N SER A 167 2.23 6.43 -7.03
CA SER A 167 1.06 5.66 -6.64
C SER A 167 0.98 4.32 -7.36
N THR A 168 1.26 4.27 -8.66
CA THR A 168 1.35 2.99 -9.40
C THR A 168 2.46 2.10 -8.83
N MET A 169 3.60 2.65 -8.41
CA MET A 169 4.66 1.87 -7.78
C MET A 169 4.27 1.34 -6.41
N ASP A 170 3.53 2.11 -5.61
CA ASP A 170 2.98 1.62 -4.34
C ASP A 170 2.04 0.44 -4.59
N GLU A 171 1.12 0.56 -5.55
CA GLU A 171 0.18 -0.51 -5.94
C GLU A 171 0.90 -1.77 -6.44
N LEU A 172 1.89 -1.60 -7.33
CA LEU A 172 2.71 -2.72 -7.79
C LEU A 172 3.46 -3.37 -6.63
N SER A 173 3.98 -2.59 -5.69
CA SER A 173 4.67 -3.15 -4.51
C SER A 173 3.72 -3.93 -3.62
N PHE A 174 2.50 -3.45 -3.39
CA PHE A 174 1.46 -4.18 -2.63
C PHE A 174 1.08 -5.52 -3.25
N VAL A 175 1.18 -5.64 -4.58
CA VAL A 175 0.97 -6.89 -5.30
C VAL A 175 2.22 -7.78 -5.27
N LEU A 176 3.37 -7.23 -5.66
CA LEU A 176 4.61 -7.97 -5.84
C LEU A 176 5.20 -8.46 -4.52
N GLY A 177 5.03 -7.71 -3.42
CA GLY A 177 5.56 -8.08 -2.10
C GLY A 177 5.05 -9.42 -1.61
N PRO A 178 3.75 -9.54 -1.27
CA PRO A 178 3.10 -10.81 -0.91
C PRO A 178 3.35 -11.94 -1.91
N ALA A 179 3.29 -11.64 -3.21
CA ALA A 179 3.55 -12.62 -4.25
C ALA A 179 4.96 -13.19 -4.20
N SER A 180 5.96 -12.31 -4.05
CA SER A 180 7.36 -12.70 -3.91
C SER A 180 7.57 -13.51 -2.63
N VAL A 181 6.94 -13.12 -1.52
CA VAL A 181 6.98 -13.89 -0.27
C VAL A 181 6.47 -15.31 -0.48
N GLY A 182 5.30 -15.46 -1.12
CA GLY A 182 4.71 -16.77 -1.40
C GLY A 182 5.61 -17.65 -2.26
N ILE A 183 6.14 -17.12 -3.36
CA ILE A 183 7.05 -17.84 -4.25
C ILE A 183 8.33 -18.25 -3.50
N LEU A 184 8.95 -17.32 -2.78
CA LEU A 184 10.19 -17.58 -2.05
C LEU A 184 9.98 -18.59 -0.93
N ALA A 185 8.89 -18.48 -0.17
CA ALA A 185 8.57 -19.40 0.91
C ALA A 185 8.31 -20.82 0.41
N ALA A 186 7.50 -20.95 -0.63
CA ALA A 186 7.16 -22.26 -1.22
C ALA A 186 8.37 -22.93 -1.89
N THR A 187 9.28 -22.16 -2.48
CA THR A 187 10.41 -22.70 -3.26
C THR A 187 11.64 -22.96 -2.38
N PHE A 188 11.92 -22.06 -1.42
CA PHE A 188 13.19 -22.07 -0.68
C PHE A 188 13.01 -22.14 0.84
N GLY A 189 11.78 -22.10 1.34
CA GLY A 189 11.44 -22.22 2.76
C GLY A 189 11.00 -20.91 3.41
N PRO A 190 10.29 -20.99 4.55
CA PRO A 190 9.54 -19.89 5.15
C PRO A 190 10.41 -18.74 5.68
N ALA A 191 11.69 -18.97 5.98
CA ALA A 191 12.64 -17.94 6.42
C ALA A 191 13.20 -17.08 5.27
N VAL A 192 13.24 -17.62 4.05
CA VAL A 192 13.89 -16.99 2.89
C VAL A 192 13.31 -15.63 2.51
N PRO A 193 11.98 -15.41 2.52
CA PRO A 193 11.42 -14.08 2.30
C PRO A 193 11.98 -13.00 3.23
N ILE A 194 12.24 -13.32 4.51
CA ILE A 194 12.81 -12.37 5.47
C ILE A 194 14.27 -12.04 5.11
N TYR A 195 15.08 -13.05 4.75
CA TYR A 195 16.45 -12.81 4.28
C TYR A 195 16.49 -11.95 3.01
N VAL A 196 15.59 -12.19 2.06
CA VAL A 196 15.48 -11.37 0.84
C VAL A 196 15.06 -9.93 1.17
N ALA A 197 14.09 -9.74 2.08
CA ALA A 197 13.71 -8.41 2.54
C ALA A 197 14.87 -7.68 3.23
N MET A 198 15.67 -8.37 4.04
CA MET A 198 16.90 -7.82 4.64
C MET A 198 17.92 -7.42 3.56
N ALA A 199 18.18 -8.28 2.58
CA ALA A 199 19.12 -8.00 1.50
C ALA A 199 18.67 -6.79 0.66
N LEU A 200 17.38 -6.71 0.31
CA LEU A 200 16.79 -5.55 -0.35
C LEU A 200 16.96 -4.29 0.49
N CYS A 201 16.72 -4.35 1.79
CA CYS A 201 16.96 -3.22 2.69
C CYS A 201 18.42 -2.77 2.67
N ILE A 202 19.37 -3.69 2.88
CA ILE A 202 20.81 -3.40 2.96
C ILE A 202 21.36 -2.83 1.65
N VAL A 203 20.85 -3.25 0.50
CA VAL A 203 21.38 -2.83 -0.81
C VAL A 203 20.61 -1.62 -1.36
N ILE A 204 19.27 -1.72 -1.40
CA ILE A 204 18.44 -0.77 -2.14
C ILE A 204 18.15 0.50 -1.32
N ILE A 205 17.99 0.41 0.00
CA ILE A 205 17.71 1.60 0.81
C ILE A 205 18.91 2.56 0.81
N PRO A 206 20.17 2.10 0.98
CA PRO A 206 21.32 2.96 0.73
C PRO A 206 21.36 3.47 -0.71
N ALA A 207 21.14 2.64 -1.73
CA ALA A 207 21.12 3.11 -3.12
C ALA A 207 20.11 4.26 -3.33
N PHE A 208 18.91 4.15 -2.75
CA PHE A 208 17.87 5.17 -2.79
C PHE A 208 18.22 6.43 -1.96
N ALA A 209 18.84 6.24 -0.79
CA ALA A 209 19.24 7.32 0.12
C ALA A 209 20.38 8.17 -0.46
N PHE A 210 21.30 7.55 -1.21
CA PHE A 210 22.40 8.22 -1.90
C PHE A 210 22.07 8.65 -3.33
N HIS A 211 20.90 8.30 -3.85
CA HIS A 211 20.47 8.69 -5.19
C HIS A 211 20.43 10.22 -5.33
N HIS A 212 20.87 10.75 -6.48
CA HIS A 212 21.00 12.20 -6.74
C HIS A 212 19.70 13.01 -6.54
N THR A 213 18.52 12.38 -6.67
CA THR A 213 17.22 12.99 -6.34
C THR A 213 17.11 13.43 -4.88
N GLU A 214 17.98 12.95 -3.99
CA GLU A 214 18.09 13.44 -2.62
C GLU A 214 18.43 14.94 -2.56
N ALA A 215 19.04 15.51 -3.60
CA ALA A 215 19.21 16.95 -3.72
C ALA A 215 17.89 17.73 -3.67
N TYR A 216 16.77 17.07 -4.00
CA TYR A 216 15.42 17.63 -3.95
C TYR A 216 14.73 17.41 -2.59
N SER A 217 15.32 16.68 -1.64
CA SER A 217 14.71 16.44 -0.33
C SER A 217 14.67 17.70 0.55
N ARG A 218 15.64 18.61 0.37
CA ARG A 218 15.73 19.85 1.12
C ARG A 218 14.90 20.94 0.45
N PHE A 219 13.96 21.52 1.19
CA PHE A 219 13.19 22.67 0.75
C PHE A 219 14.14 23.86 0.49
N LYS A 220 14.34 24.25 -0.77
CA LYS A 220 14.94 25.54 -1.10
C LYS A 220 13.86 26.60 -0.84
N LYS A 221 14.08 27.47 0.16
CA LYS A 221 13.26 28.68 0.34
C LYS A 221 13.04 29.35 -1.03
N PRO A 222 11.80 29.75 -1.38
CA PRO A 222 11.59 30.57 -2.56
C PRO A 222 12.44 31.84 -2.44
N ARG A 223 13.32 32.10 -3.43
CA ARG A 223 13.87 33.44 -3.62
C ARG A 223 12.77 34.28 -4.24
N THR A 224 11.91 34.83 -3.38
CA THR A 224 11.19 36.09 -3.62
C THR A 224 10.47 36.45 -2.33
N THR A 225 10.92 37.55 -1.73
CA THR A 225 10.13 38.48 -0.96
C THR A 225 8.80 38.71 -1.70
N VAL A 226 7.75 38.04 -1.25
CA VAL A 226 6.39 38.55 -1.45
C VAL A 226 5.94 38.91 -0.05
N THR A 227 5.91 40.22 0.16
CA THR A 227 5.38 40.91 1.32
C THR A 227 4.12 40.22 1.82
N GLU A 228 4.08 39.95 3.13
CA GLU A 228 2.84 39.76 3.86
C GLU A 228 1.92 40.94 3.53
N THR A 229 0.92 40.74 2.67
CA THR A 229 -0.25 41.63 2.50
C THR A 229 -1.23 41.02 1.50
N THR A 230 -1.95 39.99 1.92
CA THR A 230 -3.39 39.91 1.63
C THR A 230 -4.05 38.98 2.65
N PRO A 231 -4.97 39.46 3.51
CA PRO A 231 -5.88 38.57 4.19
C PRO A 231 -6.86 38.06 3.12
N ALA A 232 -6.49 36.99 2.42
CA ALA A 232 -7.47 36.21 1.70
C ALA A 232 -8.45 35.72 2.75
N THR A 233 -9.67 36.24 2.70
CA THR A 233 -10.84 35.74 3.41
C THR A 233 -11.08 34.29 2.97
N GLN A 234 -10.30 33.38 3.54
CA GLN A 234 -10.38 31.96 3.28
C GLN A 234 -11.66 31.47 3.95
N LYS A 235 -12.66 31.16 3.11
CA LYS A 235 -13.84 30.42 3.55
C LYS A 235 -13.36 29.20 4.34
N PRO A 236 -13.93 28.91 5.52
CA PRO A 236 -13.61 27.69 6.25
C PRO A 236 -13.81 26.49 5.33
N PRO A 237 -13.05 25.39 5.50
CA PRO A 237 -13.30 24.18 4.72
C PRO A 237 -14.78 23.84 4.84
N ARG A 238 -15.49 23.78 3.70
CA ARG A 238 -16.89 23.34 3.69
C ARG A 238 -16.92 22.00 4.43
N ARG A 239 -17.58 21.95 5.59
CA ARG A 239 -17.69 20.78 6.49
C ARG A 239 -17.89 19.45 5.74
N GLY A 240 -18.59 19.49 4.60
CA GLY A 240 -18.83 18.32 3.76
C GLY A 240 -17.60 17.63 3.17
N ASN A 241 -16.45 18.27 2.93
CA ASN A 241 -15.30 17.58 2.31
C ASN A 241 -14.54 16.70 3.31
N ALA A 242 -14.52 17.09 4.59
CA ALA A 242 -13.91 16.28 5.65
C ALA A 242 -14.61 14.92 5.80
N THR A 243 -15.95 14.89 5.74
CA THR A 243 -16.72 13.64 5.79
C THR A 243 -16.42 12.72 4.61
N LEU A 244 -16.34 13.25 3.39
CA LEU A 244 -15.99 12.44 2.22
C LEU A 244 -14.57 11.88 2.30
N ILE A 245 -13.61 12.66 2.81
CA ILE A 245 -12.24 12.19 3.07
C ILE A 245 -12.24 11.09 4.15
N ALA A 246 -13.02 11.26 5.22
CA ALA A 246 -13.13 10.22 6.24
C ALA A 246 -13.70 8.91 5.66
N ILE A 247 -14.71 8.99 4.78
CA ILE A 247 -15.28 7.82 4.11
C ILE A 247 -14.24 7.12 3.22
N THR A 248 -13.41 7.85 2.47
CA THR A 248 -12.36 7.22 1.64
C THR A 248 -11.28 6.57 2.50
N VAL A 249 -10.97 7.12 3.67
CA VAL A 249 -10.03 6.53 4.65
C VAL A 249 -10.61 5.27 5.28
N ILE A 250 -11.87 5.29 5.72
CA ILE A 250 -12.53 4.10 6.28
C ILE A 250 -12.68 3.00 5.21
N GLY A 251 -12.98 3.39 3.96
CA GLY A 251 -12.99 2.45 2.84
C GLY A 251 -11.65 1.76 2.62
N MET A 252 -10.54 2.50 2.70
CA MET A 252 -9.18 1.94 2.62
C MET A 252 -8.85 1.01 3.79
N LEU A 253 -9.35 1.31 4.98
CA LEU A 253 -9.26 0.40 6.13
C LEU A 253 -9.98 -0.92 5.82
N GLY A 254 -11.19 -0.87 5.24
CA GLY A 254 -11.92 -2.06 4.80
C GLY A 254 -11.15 -2.89 3.77
N VAL A 255 -10.56 -2.23 2.76
CA VAL A 255 -9.71 -2.91 1.75
C VAL A 255 -8.48 -3.56 2.40
N GLY A 256 -7.81 -2.87 3.33
CA GLY A 256 -6.73 -3.44 4.12
C GLY A 256 -7.17 -4.69 4.89
N THR A 257 -8.32 -4.64 5.56
CA THR A 257 -8.86 -5.80 6.31
C THR A 257 -9.16 -6.99 5.39
N VAL A 258 -9.62 -6.76 4.16
CA VAL A 258 -9.75 -7.83 3.14
C VAL A 258 -8.38 -8.47 2.85
N PHE A 259 -7.34 -7.67 2.60
CA PHE A 259 -5.98 -8.19 2.38
C PHE A 259 -5.43 -8.97 3.57
N GLY A 260 -5.52 -8.41 4.77
CA GLY A 260 -5.04 -9.07 5.99
C GLY A 260 -5.76 -10.37 6.30
N SER A 261 -7.09 -10.38 6.18
CA SER A 261 -7.86 -11.59 6.45
C SER A 261 -7.55 -12.69 5.43
N LEU A 262 -7.52 -12.36 4.13
CA LEU A 262 -7.18 -13.33 3.07
C LEU A 262 -5.76 -13.88 3.20
N ALA A 263 -4.78 -13.06 3.62
CA ALA A 263 -3.43 -13.52 3.90
C ALA A 263 -3.41 -14.69 4.91
N THR A 264 -4.13 -14.54 6.02
CA THR A 264 -4.23 -15.59 7.04
C THR A 264 -5.07 -16.78 6.58
N ILE A 265 -6.22 -16.52 5.97
CA ILE A 265 -7.16 -17.55 5.49
C ILE A 265 -6.51 -18.45 4.44
N LEU A 266 -5.80 -17.89 3.46
CA LEU A 266 -5.19 -18.65 2.39
C LEU A 266 -3.95 -19.42 2.88
N THR A 267 -3.26 -18.90 3.88
CA THR A 267 -2.18 -19.63 4.57
C THR A 267 -2.74 -20.85 5.29
N TYR A 268 -3.79 -20.68 6.08
CA TYR A 268 -4.48 -21.81 6.71
C TYR A 268 -5.04 -22.80 5.69
N PHE A 269 -5.71 -22.33 4.64
CA PHE A 269 -6.32 -23.19 3.65
C PHE A 269 -5.28 -24.06 2.94
N ALA A 270 -4.10 -23.52 2.67
CA ALA A 270 -2.99 -24.28 2.12
C ALA A 270 -2.52 -25.38 3.08
N ASP A 271 -2.36 -25.08 4.37
CA ASP A 271 -2.00 -26.07 5.39
C ASP A 271 -3.09 -27.15 5.54
N TYR A 272 -4.35 -26.72 5.63
CA TYR A 272 -5.53 -27.59 5.75
C TYR A 272 -5.67 -28.57 4.58
N THR A 273 -5.33 -28.13 3.36
CA THR A 273 -5.37 -28.96 2.15
C THR A 273 -4.07 -29.73 1.89
N GLY A 274 -3.14 -29.75 2.86
CA GLY A 274 -1.89 -30.52 2.78
C GLY A 274 -0.80 -29.93 1.89
N ASN A 275 -0.86 -28.63 1.61
CA ASN A 275 0.10 -27.89 0.77
C ASN A 275 0.77 -26.75 1.56
N PRO A 276 1.44 -27.02 2.69
CA PRO A 276 1.96 -25.98 3.56
C PRO A 276 2.98 -25.08 2.86
N GLY A 277 3.00 -23.81 3.24
CA GLY A 277 3.87 -22.79 2.63
C GLY A 277 3.40 -22.27 1.26
N THR A 278 2.36 -22.84 0.65
CA THR A 278 1.82 -22.37 -0.65
C THR A 278 0.74 -21.29 -0.52
N GLY A 279 0.28 -20.95 0.69
CA GLY A 279 -0.77 -19.94 0.88
C GLY A 279 -0.43 -18.56 0.31
N GLY A 280 0.84 -18.16 0.40
CA GLY A 280 1.33 -16.94 -0.25
C GLY A 280 1.28 -17.00 -1.78
N LEU A 281 1.45 -18.18 -2.40
CA LEU A 281 1.28 -18.36 -3.85
C LEU A 281 -0.19 -18.19 -4.26
N ILE A 282 -1.11 -18.78 -3.50
CA ILE A 282 -2.56 -18.62 -3.75
C ILE A 282 -2.93 -17.13 -3.62
N TYR A 283 -2.42 -16.44 -2.60
CA TYR A 283 -2.61 -15.00 -2.41
C TYR A 283 -2.05 -14.18 -3.58
N ALA A 284 -0.88 -14.56 -4.11
CA ALA A 284 -0.19 -13.87 -5.21
C ALA A 284 -1.07 -13.72 -6.47
N VAL A 285 -1.88 -14.73 -6.76
CA VAL A 285 -2.74 -14.79 -7.96
C VAL A 285 -3.73 -13.61 -7.99
N MET A 286 -4.26 -13.21 -6.83
CA MET A 286 -5.12 -12.02 -6.68
C MET A 286 -4.47 -10.77 -7.24
N GLY A 287 -3.18 -10.62 -6.96
CA GLY A 287 -2.39 -9.45 -7.29
C GLY A 287 -2.25 -9.25 -8.80
N ILE A 288 -2.18 -10.34 -9.58
CA ILE A 288 -2.09 -10.29 -11.05
C ILE A 288 -3.32 -9.57 -11.63
N THR A 289 -4.51 -10.05 -11.29
CA THR A 289 -5.78 -9.46 -11.74
C THR A 289 -6.04 -8.08 -11.18
N SER A 290 -5.66 -7.84 -9.92
CA SER A 290 -5.78 -6.50 -9.31
C SER A 290 -4.91 -5.48 -10.04
N GLY A 291 -3.66 -5.83 -10.34
CA GLY A 291 -2.75 -4.96 -11.10
C GLY A 291 -3.23 -4.70 -12.52
N LEU A 292 -3.64 -5.75 -13.25
CA LEU A 292 -4.19 -5.60 -14.60
C LEU A 292 -5.47 -4.75 -14.62
N ALA A 293 -6.37 -4.97 -13.66
CA ALA A 293 -7.60 -4.21 -13.54
C ALA A 293 -7.33 -2.74 -13.16
N ALA A 294 -6.37 -2.47 -12.27
CA ALA A 294 -5.92 -1.12 -11.92
C ALA A 294 -5.38 -0.37 -13.16
N LEU A 295 -4.51 -1.01 -13.95
CA LEU A 295 -4.00 -0.43 -15.21
C LEU A 295 -5.11 -0.14 -16.22
N SER A 296 -6.16 -0.97 -16.23
CA SER A 296 -7.30 -0.78 -17.13
C SER A 296 -8.08 0.52 -16.85
N VAL A 297 -8.09 1.00 -15.60
CA VAL A 297 -8.86 2.19 -15.16
C VAL A 297 -8.48 3.44 -15.95
N ALA A 298 -7.22 3.55 -16.38
CA ALA A 298 -6.73 4.66 -17.19
C ALA A 298 -7.40 4.74 -18.58
N ARG A 299 -7.93 3.62 -19.09
CA ARG A 299 -8.64 3.54 -20.37
C ARG A 299 -10.17 3.59 -20.23
N TRP A 300 -10.69 3.65 -19.01
CA TRP A 300 -12.13 3.65 -18.81
C TRP A 300 -12.75 5.00 -19.21
N PRO A 301 -13.95 4.99 -19.82
CA PRO A 301 -14.58 6.20 -20.34
C PRO A 301 -14.85 7.19 -19.21
N VAL A 302 -14.73 8.49 -19.53
CA VAL A 302 -14.96 9.59 -18.59
C VAL A 302 -16.41 9.60 -18.09
N THR A 303 -17.35 9.09 -18.88
CA THR A 303 -18.77 8.93 -18.51
C THR A 303 -18.96 7.97 -17.33
N PHE A 304 -18.06 7.01 -17.16
CA PHE A 304 -18.06 6.16 -15.98
C PHE A 304 -17.43 6.94 -14.82
N SER A 305 -18.24 7.74 -14.11
CA SER A 305 -17.77 8.61 -13.03
C SER A 305 -17.06 7.85 -11.91
N HIS A 306 -16.11 8.50 -11.22
CA HIS A 306 -15.38 7.87 -10.11
C HIS A 306 -16.28 7.29 -9.00
N PRO A 307 -17.36 7.95 -8.52
CA PRO A 307 -18.26 7.34 -7.54
C PRO A 307 -18.94 6.07 -8.07
N ALA A 308 -19.31 6.05 -9.36
CA ALA A 308 -19.88 4.88 -10.00
C ALA A 308 -18.85 3.73 -10.10
N ARG A 309 -17.60 4.03 -10.47
CA ARG A 309 -16.50 3.04 -10.47
C ARG A 309 -16.31 2.40 -9.11
N LEU A 310 -16.26 3.22 -8.05
CA LEU A 310 -16.08 2.75 -6.68
C LEU A 310 -17.26 1.86 -6.23
N LEU A 311 -18.50 2.30 -6.50
CA LEU A 311 -19.69 1.54 -6.14
C LEU A 311 -19.80 0.23 -6.91
N THR A 312 -19.55 0.23 -8.22
CA THR A 312 -19.54 -0.98 -9.05
C THR A 312 -18.51 -1.98 -8.52
N GLY A 313 -17.27 -1.53 -8.26
CA GLY A 313 -16.23 -2.37 -7.68
C GLY A 313 -16.67 -2.99 -6.35
N ALA A 314 -17.21 -2.19 -5.44
CA ALA A 314 -17.65 -2.66 -4.14
C ALA A 314 -18.85 -3.63 -4.21
N VAL A 315 -19.81 -3.38 -5.10
CA VAL A 315 -20.94 -4.29 -5.38
C VAL A 315 -20.46 -5.62 -5.93
N THR A 316 -19.44 -5.62 -6.79
CA THR A 316 -18.87 -6.86 -7.34
C THR A 316 -17.98 -7.61 -6.33
N LEU A 317 -17.35 -6.90 -5.40
CA LEU A 317 -16.45 -7.51 -4.41
C LEU A 317 -17.21 -8.45 -3.46
N VAL A 318 -18.35 -8.02 -2.91
CA VAL A 318 -19.13 -8.79 -1.92
C VAL A 318 -19.52 -10.20 -2.41
N PRO A 319 -20.18 -10.39 -3.57
CA PRO A 319 -20.54 -11.73 -4.04
C PRO A 319 -19.30 -12.58 -4.38
N LEU A 320 -18.22 -11.97 -4.88
CA LEU A 320 -16.98 -12.72 -5.14
C LEU A 320 -16.32 -13.22 -3.84
N VAL A 321 -16.44 -12.48 -2.73
CA VAL A 321 -16.03 -12.99 -1.42
C VAL A 321 -16.92 -14.16 -0.97
N ILE A 322 -18.24 -14.11 -1.20
CA ILE A 322 -19.15 -15.21 -0.87
C ILE A 322 -18.78 -16.49 -1.65
N VAL A 323 -18.33 -16.36 -2.90
CA VAL A 323 -17.85 -17.49 -3.72
C VAL A 323 -16.67 -18.22 -3.07
N LEU A 324 -15.89 -17.59 -2.19
CA LEU A 324 -14.75 -18.21 -1.51
C LEU A 324 -15.12 -19.30 -0.50
N TRP A 325 -16.41 -19.49 -0.19
CA TRP A 325 -16.86 -20.65 0.61
C TRP A 325 -16.97 -21.95 -0.18
N LEU A 326 -16.90 -21.90 -1.51
CA LEU A 326 -17.08 -23.06 -2.38
C LEU A 326 -15.79 -23.87 -2.66
N PRO A 327 -14.59 -23.26 -2.76
CA PRO A 327 -13.37 -23.98 -3.05
C PRO A 327 -12.94 -24.97 -1.97
N GLU A 328 -12.70 -26.22 -2.36
CA GLU A 328 -12.17 -27.29 -1.49
C GLU A 328 -10.73 -27.69 -1.88
N THR A 329 -10.21 -27.16 -2.98
CA THR A 329 -8.85 -27.46 -3.47
C THR A 329 -8.03 -26.18 -3.70
N PRO A 330 -6.68 -26.24 -3.61
CA PRO A 330 -5.80 -25.10 -3.89
C PRO A 330 -6.04 -24.46 -5.26
N LEU A 331 -6.31 -25.26 -6.29
CA LEU A 331 -6.61 -24.77 -7.64
C LEU A 331 -7.93 -23.99 -7.67
N SER A 332 -9.01 -24.57 -7.12
CA SER A 332 -10.31 -23.88 -7.07
C SER A 332 -10.23 -22.58 -6.27
N MET A 333 -9.44 -22.55 -5.18
CA MET A 333 -9.26 -21.35 -4.36
C MET A 333 -8.48 -20.29 -5.14
N SER A 334 -7.41 -20.70 -5.83
CA SER A 334 -6.62 -19.80 -6.69
C SER A 334 -7.47 -19.16 -7.80
N LEU A 335 -8.37 -19.93 -8.43
CA LEU A 335 -9.29 -19.40 -9.44
C LEU A 335 -10.30 -18.41 -8.85
N ALA A 336 -10.83 -18.70 -7.66
CA ALA A 336 -11.77 -17.79 -7.00
C ALA A 336 -11.07 -16.48 -6.56
N ILE A 337 -9.86 -16.57 -6.04
CA ILE A 337 -9.02 -15.43 -5.64
C ILE A 337 -8.54 -14.62 -6.85
N LEU A 338 -8.27 -15.26 -7.99
CA LEU A 338 -8.01 -14.58 -9.26
C LEU A 338 -9.20 -13.67 -9.64
N LEU A 339 -10.43 -14.18 -9.56
CA LEU A 339 -11.62 -13.36 -9.86
C LEU A 339 -11.79 -12.23 -8.85
N LEU A 340 -11.51 -12.50 -7.56
CA LEU A 340 -11.60 -11.52 -6.49
C LEU A 340 -10.67 -10.31 -6.69
N GLY A 341 -9.51 -10.49 -7.32
CA GLY A 341 -8.58 -9.40 -7.60
C GLY A 341 -9.13 -8.35 -8.56
N VAL A 342 -10.06 -8.71 -9.46
CA VAL A 342 -10.60 -7.83 -10.51
C VAL A 342 -11.24 -6.55 -9.95
N PRO A 343 -12.17 -6.59 -8.97
CA PRO A 343 -12.73 -5.37 -8.39
C PRO A 343 -11.77 -4.58 -7.48
N ILE A 344 -10.77 -5.23 -6.88
CA ILE A 344 -9.88 -4.61 -5.89
C ILE A 344 -9.02 -3.51 -6.51
N GLY A 345 -8.42 -3.78 -7.67
CA GLY A 345 -7.58 -2.79 -8.38
C GLY A 345 -8.33 -1.48 -8.67
N PRO A 346 -9.50 -1.51 -9.33
CA PRO A 346 -10.33 -0.34 -9.56
C PRO A 346 -10.79 0.38 -8.30
N ILE A 347 -11.10 -0.34 -7.21
CA ILE A 347 -11.44 0.27 -5.92
C ILE A 347 -10.28 1.11 -5.40
N LEU A 348 -9.06 0.56 -5.40
CA LEU A 348 -7.85 1.25 -4.94
C LEU A 348 -7.61 2.54 -5.73
N VAL A 349 -7.46 2.43 -7.06
CA VAL A 349 -7.17 3.57 -7.95
C VAL A 349 -8.25 4.64 -7.81
N THR A 350 -9.52 4.23 -7.81
CA THR A 350 -10.64 5.17 -7.76
C THR A 350 -10.70 5.89 -6.42
N ASN A 351 -10.48 5.19 -5.31
CA ASN A 351 -10.57 5.81 -3.98
C ASN A 351 -9.43 6.80 -3.73
N PHE A 352 -8.19 6.50 -4.16
CA PHE A 352 -7.09 7.47 -4.14
C PHE A 352 -7.41 8.69 -5.00
N THR A 353 -7.96 8.49 -6.19
CA THR A 353 -8.35 9.58 -7.10
C THR A 353 -9.48 10.44 -6.53
N LEU A 354 -10.50 9.82 -5.92
CA LEU A 354 -11.59 10.55 -5.27
C LEU A 354 -11.07 11.38 -4.11
N ALA A 355 -10.25 10.79 -3.24
CA ALA A 355 -9.67 11.49 -2.11
C ALA A 355 -8.79 12.66 -2.56
N SER A 356 -7.97 12.50 -3.61
CA SER A 356 -7.15 13.59 -4.13
C SER A 356 -8.01 14.72 -4.70
N SER A 357 -9.05 14.40 -5.47
CA SER A 357 -9.92 15.40 -6.11
C SER A 357 -10.67 16.32 -5.13
N ILE A 358 -10.94 15.86 -3.90
CA ILE A 358 -11.67 16.61 -2.87
C ILE A 358 -10.77 17.22 -1.80
N THR A 359 -9.46 16.93 -1.84
CA THR A 359 -8.50 17.37 -0.83
C THR A 359 -7.84 18.69 -1.24
N PRO A 360 -7.85 19.72 -0.39
CA PRO A 360 -7.09 20.95 -0.64
C PRO A 360 -5.60 20.66 -0.81
N SER A 361 -4.92 21.34 -1.74
CA SER A 361 -3.51 21.07 -2.08
C SER A 361 -2.57 21.06 -0.87
N HIS A 362 -2.82 21.92 0.13
CA HIS A 362 -2.01 21.99 1.36
C HIS A 362 -2.17 20.78 2.30
N ARG A 363 -3.18 19.91 2.11
CA ARG A 363 -3.41 18.69 2.90
C ARG A 363 -3.24 17.40 2.08
N MET A 364 -2.92 17.50 0.80
CA MET A 364 -2.83 16.35 -0.10
C MET A 364 -1.91 15.27 0.45
N GLY A 365 -0.69 15.64 0.85
CA GLY A 365 0.28 14.69 1.42
C GLY A 365 -0.26 13.98 2.66
N PHE A 366 -0.92 14.72 3.57
CA PHE A 366 -1.50 14.15 4.80
C PHE A 366 -2.61 13.14 4.48
N VAL A 367 -3.54 13.48 3.58
CA VAL A 367 -4.65 12.58 3.22
C VAL A 367 -4.14 11.33 2.50
N MET A 368 -3.20 11.47 1.56
CA MET A 368 -2.60 10.32 0.88
C MET A 368 -1.88 9.39 1.86
N THR A 369 -1.18 9.96 2.84
CA THR A 369 -0.52 9.20 3.92
C THR A 369 -1.54 8.48 4.78
N LEU A 370 -2.65 9.13 5.11
CA LEU A 370 -3.71 8.56 5.93
C LEU A 370 -4.42 7.39 5.23
N LEU A 371 -4.62 7.47 3.91
CA LEU A 371 -5.17 6.35 3.13
C LEU A 371 -4.26 5.12 3.17
N SER A 372 -2.96 5.31 2.93
CA SER A 372 -1.98 4.21 2.99
C SER A 372 -1.87 3.63 4.41
N ALA A 373 -1.87 4.49 5.44
CA ALA A 373 -1.88 4.05 6.84
C ALA A 373 -3.15 3.25 7.18
N ALA A 374 -4.31 3.65 6.63
CA ALA A 374 -5.56 2.92 6.81
C ALA A 374 -5.52 1.52 6.19
N ILE A 375 -4.94 1.34 4.99
CA ILE A 375 -4.70 0.02 4.41
C ILE A 375 -3.86 -0.83 5.35
N THR A 376 -2.70 -0.32 5.80
CA THR A 376 -1.79 -1.06 6.68
C THR A 376 -2.47 -1.46 7.99
N LEU A 377 -3.20 -0.54 8.63
CA LEU A 377 -3.95 -0.80 9.85
C LEU A 377 -5.06 -1.84 9.62
N GLY A 378 -5.77 -1.73 8.50
CA GLY A 378 -6.76 -2.73 8.07
C GLY A 378 -6.12 -4.10 7.92
N THR A 379 -4.98 -4.21 7.24
CA THR A 379 -4.24 -5.47 7.07
C THR A 379 -3.88 -6.09 8.41
N SER A 380 -3.41 -5.30 9.38
CA SER A 380 -3.18 -5.76 10.75
C SER A 380 -4.43 -6.29 11.42
N ALA A 381 -5.53 -5.54 11.37
CA ALA A 381 -6.80 -5.93 11.96
C ALA A 381 -7.34 -7.21 11.31
N GLY A 382 -7.27 -7.31 9.99
CA GLY A 382 -7.69 -8.47 9.21
C GLY A 382 -6.93 -9.74 9.59
N ASN A 383 -5.59 -9.68 9.68
CA ASN A 383 -4.78 -10.83 10.11
C ASN A 383 -5.15 -11.28 11.54
N SER A 384 -5.28 -10.35 12.49
CA SER A 384 -5.62 -10.68 13.88
C SER A 384 -7.03 -11.26 14.05
N ILE A 385 -8.00 -10.74 13.31
CA ILE A 385 -9.38 -11.25 13.36
C ILE A 385 -9.46 -12.61 12.68
N ALA A 386 -8.88 -12.74 11.48
CA ALA A 386 -8.89 -13.99 10.73
C ALA A 386 -8.17 -15.11 11.49
N GLY A 387 -6.99 -14.86 12.08
CA GLY A 387 -6.28 -15.87 12.86
C GLY A 387 -7.14 -16.47 13.99
N ARG A 388 -7.83 -15.61 14.75
CA ARG A 388 -8.74 -16.05 15.81
C ARG A 388 -9.94 -16.85 15.29
N LEU A 389 -10.54 -16.41 14.19
CA LEU A 389 -11.68 -17.12 13.60
C LEU A 389 -11.26 -18.44 12.96
N THR A 390 -10.05 -18.49 12.40
CA THR A 390 -9.44 -19.70 11.84
C THR A 390 -9.23 -20.74 12.94
N ASP A 391 -8.66 -20.36 14.08
CA ASP A 391 -8.46 -21.29 15.20
C ASP A 391 -9.80 -21.76 15.80
N ALA A 392 -10.83 -20.92 15.78
CA ALA A 392 -12.14 -21.23 16.34
C ALA A 392 -13.01 -22.13 15.44
N GLY A 393 -12.86 -22.07 14.12
CA GLY A 393 -13.78 -22.75 13.19
C GLY A 393 -13.29 -22.92 11.77
N GLY A 394 -11.97 -22.82 11.54
CA GLY A 394 -11.34 -22.99 10.24
C GLY A 394 -11.61 -21.84 9.26
N HIS A 395 -11.25 -22.06 8.00
CA HIS A 395 -11.27 -21.02 6.97
C HIS A 395 -12.66 -20.48 6.65
N HIS A 396 -13.71 -21.30 6.67
CA HIS A 396 -15.09 -20.84 6.43
C HIS A 396 -15.56 -19.82 7.47
N LEU A 397 -15.22 -20.01 8.75
CA LEU A 397 -15.55 -19.03 9.79
C LEU A 397 -14.70 -17.77 9.62
N ALA A 398 -13.42 -17.92 9.29
CA ALA A 398 -12.52 -16.79 9.05
C ALA A 398 -12.93 -15.91 7.86
N LEU A 399 -13.53 -16.49 6.81
CA LEU A 399 -14.07 -15.74 5.67
C LEU A 399 -15.17 -14.74 6.06
N VAL A 400 -15.85 -14.91 7.21
CA VAL A 400 -16.79 -13.91 7.75
C VAL A 400 -16.12 -12.56 7.99
N ALA A 401 -14.84 -12.54 8.38
CA ALA A 401 -14.07 -11.31 8.53
C ALA A 401 -13.85 -10.60 7.18
N THR A 402 -13.49 -11.36 6.14
CA THR A 402 -13.32 -10.83 4.78
C THR A 402 -14.64 -10.30 4.22
N LEU A 403 -15.74 -11.00 4.49
CA LEU A 403 -17.08 -10.57 4.09
C LEU A 403 -17.49 -9.27 4.80
N GLY A 404 -17.32 -9.19 6.13
CA GLY A 404 -17.61 -7.98 6.90
C GLY A 404 -16.79 -6.78 6.43
N ALA A 405 -15.51 -6.98 6.12
CA ALA A 405 -14.66 -5.95 5.54
C ALA A 405 -15.13 -5.49 4.15
N SER A 406 -15.57 -6.43 3.30
CA SER A 406 -16.10 -6.11 1.97
C SER A 406 -17.43 -5.36 2.04
N VAL A 407 -18.30 -5.70 2.99
CA VAL A 407 -19.53 -4.95 3.27
C VAL A 407 -19.21 -3.54 3.77
N LEU A 408 -18.18 -3.35 4.60
CA LEU A 408 -17.72 -2.02 5.01
C LEU A 408 -17.28 -1.18 3.80
N VAL A 409 -16.51 -1.75 2.88
CA VAL A 409 -16.12 -1.08 1.62
C VAL A 409 -17.35 -0.68 0.82
N PHE A 410 -18.34 -1.57 0.70
CA PHE A 410 -19.62 -1.26 0.04
C PHE A 410 -20.38 -0.12 0.71
N ILE A 411 -20.52 -0.13 2.04
CA ILE A 411 -21.19 0.94 2.79
C ILE A 411 -20.48 2.29 2.55
N CYS A 412 -19.14 2.31 2.55
CA CYS A 412 -18.37 3.51 2.27
C CYS A 412 -18.59 4.01 0.84
N ALA A 413 -18.53 3.12 -0.16
CA ALA A 413 -18.75 3.44 -1.56
C ALA A 413 -20.17 3.98 -1.83
N PHE A 414 -21.17 3.36 -1.22
CA PHE A 414 -22.56 3.77 -1.30
C PHE A 414 -22.76 5.15 -0.65
N SER A 415 -22.26 5.32 0.58
CA SER A 415 -22.34 6.57 1.34
C SER A 415 -21.66 7.73 0.59
N TYR A 416 -20.47 7.47 0.02
CA TYR A 416 -19.76 8.44 -0.82
C TYR A 416 -20.61 8.87 -2.01
N THR A 417 -21.20 7.90 -2.72
CA THR A 417 -22.00 8.15 -3.92
C THR A 417 -23.25 8.99 -3.61
N VAL A 418 -23.94 8.68 -2.51
CA VAL A 418 -25.14 9.41 -2.06
C VAL A 418 -24.78 10.85 -1.67
N LEU A 419 -23.78 11.02 -0.80
CA LEU A 419 -23.36 12.35 -0.33
C LEU A 419 -22.78 13.21 -1.46
N ASN A 420 -22.06 12.61 -2.40
CA ASN A 420 -21.54 13.34 -3.56
C ASN A 420 -22.66 13.86 -4.46
N LYS A 421 -23.70 13.04 -4.70
CA LYS A 421 -24.90 13.49 -5.46
C LYS A 421 -25.65 14.62 -4.76
N GLN A 422 -25.79 14.56 -3.43
CA GLN A 422 -26.46 15.61 -2.66
C GLN A 422 -25.75 16.96 -2.73
N LYS A 423 -24.42 16.99 -2.89
CA LYS A 423 -23.65 18.23 -3.04
C LYS A 423 -23.67 18.83 -4.45
N GLN A 424 -24.02 18.03 -5.45
CA GLN A 424 -24.10 18.45 -6.85
C GLN A 424 -25.49 18.98 -7.22
N ARG A 425 -26.49 18.73 -6.36
CA ARG A 425 -27.80 19.39 -6.38
C ARG A 425 -27.74 20.66 -5.55
#